data_AF-A0A967PZV4-F1
#
_entry.id   AF-A0A967PZV4-F1
#
_cell.length_a   1.000
_cell.length_b   1.000
_cell.length_c   1.000
_cell.angle_alpha   90.00
_cell.angle_beta   90.00
_cell.angle_gamma   90.00
#
_symmetry.space_group_name_H-M   'P 1'
#
loop_
_entity.id
_entity.type
_entity.pdbx_description
1 polymer ?
#
loop_
_entity_poly.entity_id
_entity_poly.type
_entity_poly.pdbx_seq_one_letter_code
_entity_poly.pdbx_strand_id
1 'polypeptide(L)'
;QARLEADDLDPECDRCSGAIKPDTISFGQAMPQKEMSRAFAVAQECDLMIMIGSSLEVQPAASIPGVAAQGGARLIFINRT
;
A
#
# COMPACT_ATOMS: atom_id res chain seq x y z
N GLN A 1 -4.53 -15.23 5.94
CA GLN A 1 -5.24 -14.80 7.16
C GLN A 1 -6.07 -15.89 7.84
N ALA A 2 -6.32 -17.05 7.20
CA ALA A 2 -7.14 -18.14 7.75
C ALA A 2 -6.84 -18.59 9.20
N ARG A 3 -5.57 -18.58 9.67
CA ARG A 3 -5.24 -18.91 11.08
C ARG A 3 -5.71 -17.81 12.06
N LEU A 4 -5.51 -16.55 11.70
CA LEU A 4 -6.04 -15.42 12.48
C LEU A 4 -7.57 -15.41 12.51
N GLU A 5 -8.22 -15.80 11.41
CA GLU A 5 -9.68 -15.94 11.33
C GLU A 5 -10.22 -17.11 12.21
N ALA A 6 -9.35 -18.06 12.55
CA ALA A 6 -9.64 -19.16 13.47
C ALA A 6 -9.25 -18.86 14.93
N ASP A 7 -9.01 -17.59 15.27
CA ASP A 7 -8.64 -17.09 16.60
C ASP A 7 -7.29 -17.61 17.13
N ASP A 8 -6.42 -18.09 16.22
CA ASP A 8 -5.01 -18.39 16.49
C ASP A 8 -4.19 -17.09 16.36
N LEU A 9 -4.12 -16.34 17.46
CA LEU A 9 -3.61 -14.97 17.51
C LEU A 9 -2.08 -14.85 17.44
N ASP A 10 -1.35 -15.92 17.77
CA ASP A 10 0.12 -15.96 17.72
C ASP A 10 0.60 -17.24 17.02
N PRO A 11 0.38 -17.34 15.69
CA PRO A 11 0.63 -18.58 14.98
C PRO A 11 2.14 -18.86 14.84
N GLU A 12 2.55 -20.06 15.26
CA GLU A 12 3.90 -20.57 15.01
C GLU A 12 4.00 -21.29 13.65
N CYS A 13 5.21 -21.28 13.08
CA CYS A 13 5.52 -22.02 11.85
C CYS A 13 5.69 -23.52 12.10
N ASP A 14 4.86 -24.34 11.45
CA ASP A 14 4.90 -25.81 11.57
C ASP A 14 6.23 -26.47 11.16
N ARG A 15 7.12 -25.72 10.48
CA ARG A 15 8.43 -26.21 10.02
C ARG A 15 9.60 -25.80 10.91
N CYS A 16 9.49 -24.69 11.64
CA CYS A 16 10.63 -24.13 12.39
C CYS A 16 10.28 -23.53 13.76
N SER A 17 9.00 -23.57 14.16
CA SER A 17 8.48 -22.98 15.41
C SER A 17 8.74 -21.48 15.58
N GLY A 18 9.10 -20.77 14.51
CA GLY A 18 9.25 -19.32 14.51
C GLY A 18 7.89 -18.62 14.46
N ALA A 19 7.81 -17.40 15.02
CA ALA A 19 6.63 -16.56 14.97
C ALA A 19 6.27 -16.18 13.51
N ILE A 20 4.99 -16.33 13.16
CA ILE A 20 4.47 -15.90 11.86
C ILE A 20 3.90 -14.49 11.98
N LYS A 21 4.54 -13.54 11.30
CA LYS A 21 4.00 -12.19 11.11
C LYS A 21 3.09 -12.16 9.86
N PRO A 22 1.95 -11.46 9.88
CA PRO A 22 1.21 -11.13 8.66
C PRO A 22 2.10 -10.44 7.62
N ASP A 23 1.93 -10.76 6.35
CA ASP A 23 2.64 -10.14 5.24
C ASP A 23 2.07 -8.74 4.92
N THR A 24 2.19 -7.85 5.90
CA THR A 24 1.74 -6.46 5.86
C THR A 24 2.89 -5.55 6.24
N ILE A 25 2.91 -4.35 5.67
CA ILE A 25 3.89 -3.32 6.04
C ILE A 25 3.39 -2.58 7.28
N SER A 26 4.12 -2.71 8.38
CA SER A 26 3.86 -1.97 9.61
C SER A 26 4.46 -0.56 9.53
N PHE A 27 3.98 0.38 10.34
CA PHE A 27 4.62 1.69 10.44
C PHE A 27 6.11 1.58 10.80
N GLY A 28 6.94 2.37 10.13
CA GLY A 28 8.40 2.32 10.27
C GLY A 28 9.09 1.23 9.45
N GLN A 29 8.34 0.30 8.84
CA GLN A 29 8.90 -0.69 7.92
C GLN A 29 9.07 -0.10 6.52
N ALA A 30 10.14 -0.51 5.83
CA ALA A 30 10.37 -0.12 4.44
C ALA A 30 9.30 -0.73 3.53
N MET A 31 8.83 0.06 2.56
CA MET A 31 7.94 -0.42 1.51
C MET A 31 8.69 -1.31 0.50
N PRO A 32 8.01 -2.30 -0.10
CA PRO A 32 8.60 -3.13 -1.15
C PRO A 32 9.02 -2.29 -2.37
N GLN A 33 10.31 -2.31 -2.70
CA GLN A 33 10.87 -1.41 -3.71
C GLN A 33 10.28 -1.64 -5.11
N LYS A 34 10.13 -2.90 -5.51
CA LYS A 34 9.65 -3.27 -6.85
C LYS A 34 8.22 -2.77 -7.09
N GLU A 35 7.36 -2.94 -6.11
CA GLU A 35 5.95 -2.56 -6.11
C GLU A 35 5.82 -1.04 -6.12
N MET A 36 6.63 -0.34 -5.31
CA MET A 36 6.69 1.12 -5.31
C MET A 36 7.16 1.67 -6.66
N SER A 37 8.25 1.15 -7.22
CA SER A 37 8.74 1.58 -8.53
C SER A 37 7.69 1.39 -9.63
N ARG A 38 6.99 0.25 -9.62
CA ARG A 38 5.89 0.01 -10.56
C ARG A 38 4.74 1.00 -10.36
N ALA A 39 4.36 1.29 -9.12
CA ALA A 39 3.28 2.23 -8.83
C ALA A 39 3.60 3.65 -9.33
N PHE A 40 4.83 4.13 -9.13
CA PHE A 40 5.27 5.43 -9.64
C PHE A 40 5.34 5.49 -11.16
N ALA A 41 5.83 4.44 -11.82
CA ALA A 41 5.87 4.39 -13.29
C ALA A 41 4.46 4.46 -13.90
N VAL A 42 3.51 3.68 -13.38
CA VAL A 42 2.12 3.71 -13.85
C VAL A 42 1.47 5.07 -13.57
N ALA A 43 1.73 5.66 -12.40
CA ALA A 43 1.23 6.99 -12.06
C ALA A 43 1.74 8.05 -13.05
N GLN A 44 3.03 8.02 -13.38
CA GLN A 44 3.67 8.97 -14.30
C GLN A 44 3.10 8.93 -15.72
N GLU A 45 2.59 7.78 -16.15
CA GLU A 45 2.10 7.55 -17.51
C GLU A 45 0.57 7.63 -17.64
N CYS A 46 -0.17 7.67 -16.52
CA CYS A 46 -1.62 7.70 -16.56
C CYS A 46 -2.17 9.05 -17.04
N ASP A 47 -3.35 9.03 -17.65
CA ASP A 47 -4.11 10.21 -18.08
C ASP A 47 -5.20 10.62 -17.07
N LEU A 48 -5.56 9.69 -16.18
CA LEU A 48 -6.51 9.88 -15.09
C LEU A 48 -6.13 9.00 -13.89
N MET A 49 -6.09 9.60 -12.70
CA MET A 49 -5.97 8.89 -11.42
C MET A 49 -7.14 9.20 -10.49
N ILE A 50 -7.79 8.15 -9.99
CA ILE A 50 -8.90 8.26 -9.05
C ILE A 50 -8.43 7.74 -7.68
N MET A 51 -8.51 8.59 -6.66
CA MET A 51 -8.20 8.26 -5.28
C MET A 51 -9.50 8.17 -4.49
N ILE A 52 -9.73 7.02 -3.85
CA ILE A 52 -10.99 6.73 -3.16
C ILE A 52 -10.67 6.38 -1.70
N GLY A 53 -11.26 7.13 -0.76
CA GLY A 53 -11.18 6.83 0.67
C GLY A 53 -9.78 6.92 1.29
N SER A 54 -8.91 7.80 0.78
CA SER A 54 -7.57 8.03 1.31
C SER A 54 -7.40 9.48 1.73
N SER A 55 -6.86 9.73 2.94
CA SER A 55 -6.47 11.07 3.42
C SER A 55 -5.18 11.58 2.77
N LEU A 56 -4.42 10.69 2.13
CA LEU A 56 -3.11 10.99 1.52
C LEU A 56 -2.08 11.55 2.51
N GLU A 57 -2.07 11.05 3.74
CA GLU A 57 -1.09 11.44 4.76
C GLU A 57 0.06 10.44 4.90
N VAL A 58 -0.19 9.16 4.61
CA VAL A 58 0.78 8.08 4.83
C VAL A 58 1.75 7.97 3.67
N GLN A 59 3.03 8.25 3.96
CA GLN A 59 4.12 8.10 3.02
C GLN A 59 4.62 6.66 2.94
N PRO A 60 5.14 6.21 1.78
CA PRO A 60 5.34 6.96 0.53
C PRO A 60 4.12 7.01 -0.41
N ALA A 61 3.04 6.27 -0.11
CA ALA A 61 1.90 6.13 -1.01
C ALA A 61 1.23 7.47 -1.35
N ALA A 62 1.15 8.39 -0.39
CA ALA A 62 0.62 9.74 -0.56
C ALA A 62 1.33 10.60 -1.63
N SER A 63 2.56 10.25 -2.02
CA SER A 63 3.30 11.00 -3.06
C SER A 63 2.93 10.60 -4.50
N ILE A 64 2.30 9.43 -4.68
CA ILE A 64 1.96 8.87 -6.00
C ILE A 64 1.07 9.81 -6.84
N PRO A 65 0.03 10.45 -6.29
CA PRO A 65 -0.80 11.38 -7.05
C PRO A 65 -0.05 12.61 -7.55
N GLY A 66 0.96 13.07 -6.80
CA GLY A 66 1.82 14.16 -7.22
C GLY A 66 2.62 13.81 -8.47
N VAL A 67 3.12 12.57 -8.57
CA VAL A 67 3.80 12.05 -9.75
C VAL A 67 2.84 11.96 -10.94
N ALA A 68 1.60 11.52 -10.72
CA ALA A 68 0.58 11.51 -11.77
C ALA A 68 0.26 12.92 -12.30
N ALA A 69 0.11 13.91 -11.41
CA ALA A 69 -0.09 15.30 -11.83
C ALA A 69 1.09 15.84 -12.65
N GLN A 70 2.32 15.49 -12.29
CA GLN A 70 3.52 15.88 -13.06
C GLN A 70 3.54 15.25 -14.45
N GLY A 71 2.96 14.06 -14.61
CA GLY A 71 2.72 13.42 -15.91
C GLY A 71 1.58 14.03 -16.73
N GLY A 72 0.87 15.01 -16.20
CA GLY A 72 -0.29 15.62 -16.86
C GLY A 72 -1.60 14.88 -16.65
N ALA A 73 -1.64 13.91 -15.72
CA ALA A 73 -2.85 13.18 -15.40
C ALA A 73 -3.91 14.10 -14.78
N ARG A 74 -5.18 13.85 -15.11
CA ARG A 74 -6.30 14.41 -14.34
C ARG A 74 -6.42 13.67 -13.01
N LEU A 75 -6.70 14.38 -11.94
CA LEU A 75 -6.86 13.79 -10.61
C LEU A 75 -8.31 13.91 -10.13
N ILE A 76 -8.87 12.81 -9.63
CA ILE A 76 -10.17 12.78 -8.98
C ILE A 76 -10.00 12.24 -7.56
N PHE A 77 -10.50 12.99 -6.59
CA PHE A 77 -10.50 12.61 -5.18
C PHE A 77 -11.94 12.36 -4.74
N ILE A 78 -12.20 11.15 -4.24
CA ILE A 78 -13.49 10.75 -3.69
C ILE A 78 -13.27 10.43 -2.23
N ASN A 79 -13.56 11.39 -1.37
CA ASN A 79 -13.50 11.21 0.07
C ASN A 79 -14.70 11.86 0.75
N ARG A 80 -15.01 11.42 1.97
CA ARG A 80 -16.15 11.93 2.74
C ARG A 80 -15.81 13.22 3.51
N THR A 81 -14.53 13.46 3.75
CA THR A 81 -13.94 14.58 4.49
C THR A 81 -12.49 14.73 4.08
#